data_AF-A0A2A2R1G2-F1
#
_entry.id   AF-A0A2A2R1G2-F1
#
_cell.length_a   1.000
_cell.length_b   1.000
_cell.length_c   1.000
_cell.angle_alpha   90.00
_cell.angle_beta   90.00
_cell.angle_gamma   90.00
#
_symmetry.space_group_name_H-M   'P 1'
#
loop_
_entity.id
_entity.type
_entity.pdbx_description
1 polymer ?
#
loop_
_entity_poly.entity_id
_entity_poly.type
_entity_poly.pdbx_seq_one_letter_code
_entity_poly.pdbx_strand_id
1 'polypeptide(L)'
;MSRIFDGDFTVAAAVSQRLFEFPFMGDLTSCTFKQTFMIDAEHYAPLPLSTRDTVRNDMFLVAEDGQQNIGGGIITFDRTYATIPLSRNDYEPYAWTAPAFVDANSTLERIAVAWKRMGSLDRISVPGTYAPGMTVTVSQRSANNQVAVTLTTNLEVYGSYSVSRTVEAIGTEGLNGPYIDVANLPWKLSFGNTNIGYPRSTVTLPASNRVEKSLVVSSRCQYDYFLPGVTAGIAQPEDIDIYQRAFFYTTATGAETNSLSSSTSPTVAVYKTWISSRQELIPEPSDISRWMGNIWQRKTRYIKAQ
;
A
#
# COMPACT_ATOMS: atom_id res chain seq x y z
N MET A 1 -7.44 57.20 1.54
CA MET A 1 -6.54 58.33 1.88
C MET A 1 -5.17 57.97 1.33
N SER A 2 -4.52 58.85 0.58
CA SER A 2 -3.06 58.76 0.42
C SER A 2 -2.41 59.13 1.76
N ARG A 3 -1.31 58.45 2.10
CA ARG A 3 -0.36 59.00 3.08
C ARG A 3 0.58 59.91 2.32
N ILE A 4 0.74 61.14 2.78
CA ILE A 4 1.83 62.02 2.36
C ILE A 4 3.04 61.58 3.20
N PHE A 5 4.16 61.30 2.53
CA PHE A 5 5.42 61.00 3.18
C PHE A 5 6.34 62.19 3.01
N ASP A 6 6.67 62.83 4.13
CA ASP A 6 7.59 63.95 4.26
C ASP A 6 8.61 63.53 5.32
N GLY A 7 9.79 63.08 4.88
CA GLY A 7 10.75 62.35 5.69
C GLY A 7 11.98 61.90 4.88
N ASP A 8 12.98 61.35 5.57
CA ASP A 8 14.32 61.10 5.00
C ASP A 8 14.42 59.88 4.06
N PHE A 9 13.41 59.00 4.02
CA PHE A 9 13.40 57.74 3.26
C PHE A 9 14.59 56.79 3.50
N THR A 10 15.32 56.94 4.61
CA THR A 10 16.43 56.05 5.01
C THR A 10 15.96 54.66 5.48
N VAL A 11 14.66 54.54 5.80
CA VAL A 11 14.01 53.30 6.23
C VAL A 11 12.79 53.04 5.36
N ALA A 12 12.62 51.79 4.90
CA ALA A 12 11.54 51.38 4.02
C ALA A 12 10.14 51.68 4.62
N ALA A 13 9.45 52.67 4.06
CA ALA A 13 8.12 53.09 4.48
C ALA A 13 7.03 52.35 3.69
N ALA A 14 6.03 51.80 4.39
CA ALA A 14 4.91 51.10 3.75
C ALA A 14 3.87 52.08 3.18
N VAL A 15 3.68 52.07 1.86
CA VAL A 15 2.94 53.12 1.12
C VAL A 15 1.59 52.69 0.56
N SER A 16 1.40 51.41 0.28
CA SER A 16 0.08 50.84 -0.05
C SER A 16 -0.56 50.15 1.16
N GLN A 17 -1.86 49.85 1.07
CA GLN A 17 -2.55 49.00 2.05
C GLN A 17 -2.14 47.54 1.87
N ARG A 18 -2.27 46.73 2.93
CA ARG A 18 -2.06 45.28 2.84
C ARG A 18 -3.19 44.64 2.06
N LEU A 19 -2.87 44.12 0.87
CA LEU A 19 -3.80 43.35 0.05
C LEU A 19 -3.70 41.89 0.48
N PHE A 20 -4.69 41.41 1.24
CA PHE A 20 -4.75 40.04 1.75
C PHE A 20 -5.38 39.07 0.74
N GLU A 21 -4.78 37.90 0.58
CA GLU A 21 -5.30 36.81 -0.24
C GLU A 21 -5.37 35.50 0.57
N PHE A 22 -6.35 34.66 0.24
CA PHE A 22 -6.60 33.37 0.91
C PHE A 22 -6.45 32.25 -0.12
N PRO A 23 -5.28 31.58 -0.19
CA PRO A 23 -4.94 30.67 -1.30
C PRO A 23 -5.66 29.32 -1.26
N PHE A 24 -6.41 29.00 -0.21
CA PHE A 24 -7.21 27.79 -0.12
C PHE A 24 -8.67 28.13 0.17
N MET A 25 -9.59 27.58 -0.63
CA MET A 25 -11.02 27.86 -0.50
C MET A 25 -11.57 27.33 0.84
N GLY A 26 -12.04 28.26 1.69
CA GLY A 26 -12.64 27.95 2.98
C GLY A 26 -11.68 27.95 4.17
N ASP A 27 -10.37 28.11 3.94
CA ASP A 27 -9.41 28.38 5.01
C ASP A 27 -9.14 29.89 5.12
N LEU A 28 -9.37 30.43 6.32
CA LEU A 28 -9.10 31.84 6.65
C LEU A 28 -7.86 32.01 7.55
N THR A 29 -7.18 30.91 7.88
CA THR A 29 -5.94 30.90 8.67
C THR A 29 -4.73 31.00 7.76
N SER A 30 -4.65 30.18 6.71
CA SER A 30 -3.66 30.33 5.64
C SER A 30 -3.97 31.58 4.82
N CYS A 31 -3.10 32.58 4.90
CA CYS A 31 -3.24 33.81 4.13
C CYS A 31 -1.88 34.40 3.74
N THR A 32 -1.89 35.18 2.67
CA THR A 32 -0.79 36.08 2.31
C THR A 32 -1.23 37.53 2.43
N PHE A 33 -0.27 38.46 2.45
CA PHE A 33 -0.53 39.80 1.97
C PHE A 33 0.63 40.32 1.12
N LYS A 34 0.30 41.11 0.10
CA LYS A 34 1.26 41.94 -0.63
C LYS A 34 1.14 43.39 -0.14
N GLN A 35 2.28 44.05 0.07
CA GLN A 35 2.34 45.46 0.46
C GLN A 35 3.55 46.14 -0.17
N THR A 36 3.33 47.33 -0.73
CA THR A 36 4.33 48.16 -1.41
C THR A 36 5.01 49.08 -0.42
N PHE A 37 6.33 49.20 -0.57
CA PHE A 37 7.21 50.06 0.22
C PHE A 37 7.93 51.06 -0.69
N MET A 38 8.39 52.16 -0.12
CA MET A 38 9.37 53.06 -0.76
C MET A 38 10.54 53.35 0.16
N ILE A 39 11.71 53.58 -0.41
CA ILE A 39 12.96 53.91 0.27
C ILE A 39 13.87 54.68 -0.71
N ASP A 40 14.83 55.44 -0.18
CA ASP A 40 15.96 55.94 -0.95
C ASP A 40 16.82 54.76 -1.48
N ALA A 41 17.20 54.81 -2.76
CA ALA A 41 18.03 53.81 -3.41
C ALA A 41 19.41 53.64 -2.74
N GLU A 42 19.99 54.70 -2.17
CA GLU A 42 21.28 54.61 -1.44
C GLU A 42 21.14 53.84 -0.12
N HIS A 43 19.92 53.77 0.43
CA HIS A 43 19.60 53.10 1.70
C HIS A 43 18.93 51.72 1.51
N TYR A 44 18.76 51.24 0.28
CA TYR A 44 18.12 49.95 0.00
C TYR A 44 19.00 48.76 0.36
N ALA A 45 18.64 48.07 1.45
CA ALA A 45 19.08 46.73 1.76
C ALA A 45 17.88 45.76 1.73
N PRO A 46 17.94 44.65 0.99
CA PRO A 46 16.85 43.69 0.94
C PRO A 46 16.67 42.98 2.29
N LEU A 47 15.42 42.76 2.69
CA LEU A 47 15.12 42.15 3.99
C LEU A 47 15.27 40.61 3.89
N PRO A 48 15.95 39.93 4.84
CA PRO A 48 16.13 38.48 4.75
C PRO A 48 14.80 37.72 4.67
N LEU A 49 14.73 36.74 3.78
CA LEU A 49 13.58 35.83 3.69
C LEU A 49 13.37 35.10 5.04
N SER A 50 12.13 34.70 5.29
CA SER A 50 11.68 34.20 6.60
C SER A 50 11.67 35.23 7.75
N THR A 51 11.98 36.52 7.51
CA THR A 51 11.79 37.57 8.53
C THR A 51 10.31 37.77 8.87
N ARG A 52 9.97 37.79 10.16
CA ARG A 52 8.60 37.94 10.67
C ARG A 52 8.05 39.36 10.42
N ASP A 53 6.77 39.49 10.10
CA ASP A 53 6.10 40.80 10.02
C ASP A 53 5.97 41.47 11.41
N THR A 54 6.10 42.80 11.45
CA THR A 54 6.11 43.58 12.70
C THR A 54 4.71 43.83 13.29
N VAL A 55 3.64 43.52 12.57
CA VAL A 55 2.25 43.71 13.01
C VAL A 55 1.52 42.37 13.16
N ARG A 56 1.75 41.42 12.23
CA ARG A 56 1.24 40.05 12.25
C ARG A 56 2.39 39.07 12.49
N ASN A 57 2.63 38.79 13.77
CA ASN A 57 3.67 37.85 14.21
C ASN A 57 3.51 36.42 13.67
N ASP A 58 2.37 36.06 13.09
CA ASP A 58 2.10 34.77 12.44
C ASP A 58 2.53 34.72 10.96
N MET A 59 3.00 35.83 10.39
CA MET A 59 3.38 35.96 8.98
C MET A 59 4.87 36.26 8.80
N PHE A 60 5.45 35.75 7.70
CA PHE A 60 6.87 35.82 7.38
C PHE A 60 7.08 36.29 5.94
N LEU A 61 8.16 37.03 5.69
CA LEU A 61 8.54 37.49 4.36
C LEU A 61 8.90 36.30 3.49
N VAL A 62 8.13 36.06 2.43
CA VAL A 62 8.37 34.97 1.48
C VAL A 62 8.95 35.45 0.16
N ALA A 63 8.71 36.70 -0.23
CA ALA A 63 9.32 37.33 -1.38
C ALA A 63 9.42 38.86 -1.21
N GLU A 64 10.45 39.45 -1.80
CA GLU A 64 10.63 40.88 -1.98
C GLU A 64 10.93 41.09 -3.47
N ASP A 65 10.09 41.84 -4.18
CA ASP A 65 10.10 41.92 -5.64
C ASP A 65 9.64 43.29 -6.18
N GLY A 66 9.52 43.43 -7.50
CA GLY A 66 8.90 44.61 -8.11
C GLY A 66 9.68 45.93 -7.97
N GLN A 67 11.00 45.89 -7.74
CA GLN A 67 11.81 47.11 -7.59
C GLN A 67 11.75 48.00 -8.85
N GLN A 68 11.30 49.25 -8.66
CA GLN A 68 11.15 50.27 -9.69
C GLN A 68 11.67 51.62 -9.16
N ASN A 69 12.36 52.39 -9.99
CA ASN A 69 12.79 53.75 -9.66
C ASN A 69 11.66 54.73 -10.05
N ILE A 70 11.20 55.55 -9.09
CA ILE A 70 10.11 56.52 -9.29
C ILE A 70 10.60 57.97 -9.46
N GLY A 71 11.92 58.17 -9.54
CA GLY A 71 12.59 59.47 -9.62
C GLY A 71 13.06 59.99 -8.26
N GLY A 72 13.89 61.04 -8.30
CA GLY A 72 14.38 61.73 -7.09
C GLY A 72 15.26 60.89 -6.16
N GLY A 73 15.85 59.79 -6.64
CA GLY A 73 16.60 58.82 -5.83
C GLY A 73 15.71 57.73 -5.19
N ILE A 74 14.39 57.90 -5.18
CA ILE A 74 13.47 56.99 -4.50
C ILE A 74 13.14 55.78 -5.39
N ILE A 75 13.15 54.59 -4.77
CA ILE A 75 12.61 53.37 -5.35
C ILE A 75 11.33 52.94 -4.64
N THR A 76 10.44 52.28 -5.37
CA THR A 76 9.35 51.48 -4.83
C THR A 76 9.62 50.00 -5.07
N PHE A 77 9.24 49.16 -4.14
CA PHE A 77 9.32 47.70 -4.25
C PHE A 77 8.21 47.08 -3.41
N ASP A 78 7.88 45.82 -3.65
CA ASP A 78 6.87 45.12 -2.88
C ASP A 78 7.48 44.06 -1.94
N ARG A 79 6.82 43.86 -0.80
CA ARG A 79 7.02 42.71 0.08
C ARG A 79 5.78 41.84 0.09
N THR A 80 5.97 40.54 -0.08
CA THR A 80 4.92 39.52 0.07
C THR A 80 5.19 38.72 1.34
N TYR A 81 4.25 38.77 2.27
CA TYR A 81 4.28 38.01 3.52
C TYR A 81 3.25 36.88 3.48
N ALA A 82 3.54 35.75 4.12
CA ALA A 82 2.64 34.62 4.23
C ALA A 82 2.67 33.96 5.62
N THR A 83 1.54 33.43 6.05
CA THR A 83 1.49 32.39 7.09
C THR A 83 2.04 31.07 6.54
N ILE A 84 2.65 30.23 7.38
CA ILE A 84 2.91 28.83 7.00
C ILE A 84 1.58 28.06 7.12
N PRO A 85 1.07 27.43 6.04
CA PRO A 85 -0.19 26.67 6.12
C PRO A 85 -0.10 25.43 7.00
N LEU A 86 -1.26 24.97 7.49
CA LEU A 86 -1.39 23.65 8.11
C LEU A 86 -1.36 22.55 7.03
N SER A 87 -0.93 21.34 7.42
CA SER A 87 -0.99 20.18 6.54
C SER A 87 -2.43 19.87 6.12
N ARG A 88 -2.65 19.64 4.82
CA ARG A 88 -3.98 19.42 4.21
C ARG A 88 -4.02 18.15 3.37
N ASN A 89 -5.23 17.66 3.09
CA ASN A 89 -5.46 16.42 2.34
C ASN A 89 -6.45 16.64 1.19
N ASP A 90 -5.99 16.40 -0.05
CA ASP A 90 -6.85 16.28 -1.23
C ASP A 90 -7.10 14.79 -1.54
N TYR A 91 -8.20 14.50 -2.25
CA TYR A 91 -8.52 13.14 -2.71
C TYR A 91 -8.67 13.12 -4.22
N GLU A 92 -7.82 12.35 -4.90
CA GLU A 92 -7.80 12.25 -6.37
C GLU A 92 -7.69 10.78 -6.84
N PRO A 93 -8.31 10.41 -7.97
CA PRO A 93 -8.11 9.10 -8.58
C PRO A 93 -6.67 8.97 -9.08
N TYR A 94 -6.06 7.81 -8.89
CA TYR A 94 -4.68 7.54 -9.27
C TYR A 94 -4.56 6.15 -9.90
N ALA A 95 -3.76 6.03 -10.96
CA ALA A 95 -3.51 4.77 -11.65
C ALA A 95 -2.34 4.04 -10.99
N TRP A 96 -2.60 2.87 -10.41
CA TRP A 96 -1.60 2.08 -9.68
C TRP A 96 -1.59 0.63 -10.14
N THR A 97 -0.39 0.07 -10.36
CA THR A 97 -0.19 -1.35 -10.64
C THR A 97 0.07 -2.11 -9.35
N ALA A 98 -0.92 -2.91 -8.93
CA ALA A 98 -0.78 -3.82 -7.81
C ALA A 98 0.05 -5.06 -8.23
N PRO A 99 0.89 -5.60 -7.34
CA PRO A 99 1.86 -6.65 -7.66
C PRO A 99 1.25 -7.97 -8.10
N ALA A 100 2.03 -8.72 -8.90
CA ALA A 100 1.83 -10.15 -9.07
C ALA A 100 2.29 -10.91 -7.80
N PHE A 101 1.73 -12.11 -7.57
CA PHE A 101 2.22 -13.06 -6.57
C PHE A 101 2.83 -14.27 -7.28
N VAL A 102 4.07 -14.63 -6.95
CA VAL A 102 4.77 -15.82 -7.45
C VAL A 102 5.41 -16.59 -6.30
N ASP A 103 4.60 -17.35 -5.59
CA ASP A 103 5.07 -18.32 -4.60
C ASP A 103 5.70 -19.52 -5.34
N ALA A 104 6.92 -19.33 -5.84
CA ALA A 104 7.63 -20.23 -6.76
C ALA A 104 7.80 -21.67 -6.23
N ASN A 105 7.76 -21.85 -4.91
CA ASN A 105 7.50 -23.13 -4.26
C ASN A 105 6.61 -22.91 -3.04
N SER A 106 5.30 -23.17 -3.17
CA SER A 106 4.58 -23.76 -2.05
C SER A 106 5.04 -25.21 -1.92
N THR A 107 6.15 -25.43 -1.21
CA THR A 107 6.62 -26.76 -0.84
C THR A 107 5.57 -27.37 0.08
N LEU A 108 4.58 -28.04 -0.50
CA LEU A 108 3.47 -28.66 0.23
C LEU A 108 4.06 -29.49 1.37
N GLU A 109 3.59 -29.26 2.60
CA GLU A 109 4.03 -30.05 3.75
C GLU A 109 3.76 -31.51 3.41
N ARG A 110 4.84 -32.27 3.24
CA ARG A 110 4.77 -33.53 2.49
C ARG A 110 4.28 -34.64 3.41
N ILE A 111 2.97 -34.64 3.70
CA ILE A 111 2.26 -35.64 4.50
C ILE A 111 2.50 -37.02 3.86
N ALA A 112 3.55 -37.67 4.35
CA ALA A 112 3.97 -38.98 3.91
C ALA A 112 3.03 -40.00 4.54
N VAL A 113 1.90 -40.26 3.88
CA VAL A 113 0.97 -41.33 4.28
C VAL A 113 1.72 -42.65 4.25
N ALA A 114 2.16 -43.11 5.42
CA ALA A 114 2.89 -44.35 5.57
C ALA A 114 1.95 -45.53 5.28
N TRP A 115 2.24 -46.27 4.22
CA TRP A 115 1.44 -47.44 3.81
C TRP A 115 1.53 -48.55 4.85
N LYS A 116 0.57 -48.58 5.78
CA LYS A 116 0.44 -49.64 6.78
C LYS A 116 -0.44 -50.77 6.24
N ARG A 117 0.03 -52.03 6.34
CA ARG A 117 -0.85 -53.21 6.24
C ARG A 117 -1.74 -53.24 7.48
N MET A 118 -3.05 -53.14 7.31
CA MET A 118 -3.96 -53.11 8.46
C MET A 118 -4.17 -54.51 9.07
N GLY A 119 -3.93 -54.60 10.38
CA GLY A 119 -4.48 -55.66 11.22
C GLY A 119 -5.95 -55.40 11.57
N SER A 120 -6.58 -56.35 12.28
CA SER A 120 -8.01 -56.32 12.63
C SER A 120 -8.45 -55.18 13.56
N LEU A 121 -7.53 -54.42 14.14
CA LEU A 121 -7.80 -53.32 15.08
C LEU A 121 -6.95 -52.06 14.79
N ASP A 122 -6.58 -51.83 13.52
CA ASP A 122 -5.72 -50.71 13.16
C ASP A 122 -6.46 -49.35 13.09
N ARG A 123 -6.04 -48.40 13.92
CA ARG A 123 -6.55 -47.02 13.94
C ARG A 123 -5.60 -46.09 13.20
N ILE A 124 -6.03 -45.57 12.06
CA ILE A 124 -5.29 -44.54 11.31
C ILE A 124 -5.45 -43.20 12.01
N SER A 125 -4.32 -42.60 12.40
CA SER A 125 -4.25 -41.20 12.84
C SER A 125 -3.51 -40.40 11.79
N VAL A 126 -4.08 -39.26 11.37
CA VAL A 126 -3.39 -38.29 10.50
C VAL A 126 -2.99 -37.09 11.38
N PRO A 127 -1.73 -37.03 11.86
CA PRO A 127 -1.27 -35.88 12.63
C PRO A 127 -1.16 -34.65 11.73
N GLY A 128 -1.72 -33.53 12.19
CA GLY A 128 -1.69 -32.25 11.47
C GLY A 128 -2.52 -31.19 12.18
N THR A 129 -2.17 -29.92 11.93
CA THR A 129 -2.94 -28.75 12.41
C THR A 129 -3.80 -28.26 11.26
N TYR A 130 -5.11 -28.48 11.35
CA TYR A 130 -6.05 -28.18 10.25
C TYR A 130 -6.65 -26.78 10.39
N ALA A 131 -6.70 -26.04 9.29
CA ALA A 131 -7.41 -24.76 9.22
C ALA A 131 -8.94 -25.00 9.09
N PRO A 132 -9.78 -24.06 9.55
CA PRO A 132 -11.23 -24.10 9.28
C PRO A 132 -11.53 -24.28 7.78
N GLY A 133 -12.52 -25.11 7.46
CA GLY A 133 -12.90 -25.46 6.08
C GLY A 133 -12.15 -26.66 5.48
N MET A 134 -11.00 -27.07 6.04
CA MET A 134 -10.31 -28.28 5.58
C MET A 134 -11.15 -29.54 5.79
N THR A 135 -11.23 -30.40 4.76
CA THR A 135 -11.91 -31.70 4.80
C THR A 135 -10.89 -32.83 4.66
N VAL A 136 -11.00 -33.87 5.48
CA VAL A 136 -10.09 -35.03 5.50
C VAL A 136 -10.88 -36.28 5.14
N THR A 137 -10.68 -36.81 3.92
CA THR A 137 -11.39 -38.00 3.43
C THR A 137 -10.50 -39.24 3.54
N VAL A 138 -10.99 -40.27 4.23
CA VAL A 138 -10.32 -41.58 4.34
C VAL A 138 -11.05 -42.56 3.42
N SER A 139 -10.40 -43.00 2.34
CA SER A 139 -10.97 -43.97 1.39
C SER A 139 -10.30 -45.35 1.51
N GLN A 140 -11.08 -46.39 1.77
CA GLN A 140 -10.57 -47.77 1.77
C GLN A 140 -10.63 -48.37 0.36
N ARG A 141 -9.54 -48.98 -0.11
CA ARG A 141 -9.50 -49.66 -1.42
C ARG A 141 -9.43 -51.17 -1.22
N SER A 142 -10.60 -51.79 -1.21
CA SER A 142 -10.82 -53.17 -0.75
C SER A 142 -10.09 -54.29 -1.54
N ALA A 143 -9.40 -53.97 -2.63
CA ALA A 143 -8.75 -54.96 -3.51
C ALA A 143 -7.56 -55.72 -2.88
N ASN A 144 -7.00 -55.25 -1.75
CA ASN A 144 -5.83 -55.87 -1.10
C ASN A 144 -5.74 -55.58 0.42
N ASN A 145 -6.88 -55.33 1.09
CA ASN A 145 -6.93 -54.83 2.48
C ASN A 145 -6.03 -53.60 2.73
N GLN A 146 -6.13 -52.60 1.84
CA GLN A 146 -5.36 -51.35 1.89
C GLN A 146 -6.30 -50.15 2.06
N VAL A 147 -5.92 -49.18 2.89
CA VAL A 147 -6.55 -47.85 2.96
C VAL A 147 -5.68 -46.84 2.25
N ALA A 148 -6.30 -46.01 1.41
CA ALA A 148 -5.68 -44.89 0.71
C ALA A 148 -6.35 -43.61 1.20
N VAL A 149 -5.73 -42.90 2.16
CA VAL A 149 -6.23 -41.61 2.63
C VAL A 149 -6.13 -40.60 1.48
N THR A 150 -7.25 -39.98 1.11
CA THR A 150 -7.34 -39.04 -0.03
C THR A 150 -7.72 -37.67 0.50
N LEU A 151 -6.75 -36.80 0.72
CA LEU A 151 -6.98 -35.47 1.28
C LEU A 151 -7.63 -34.55 0.23
N THR A 152 -8.95 -34.36 0.32
CA THR A 152 -9.71 -33.42 -0.51
C THR A 152 -9.85 -32.07 0.20
N THR A 153 -8.91 -31.16 -0.04
CA THR A 153 -9.00 -29.79 0.48
C THR A 153 -10.03 -28.98 -0.31
N ASN A 154 -11.17 -28.69 0.33
CA ASN A 154 -12.07 -27.62 -0.12
C ASN A 154 -11.39 -26.27 0.12
N LEU A 155 -10.63 -25.79 -0.86
CA LEU A 155 -10.13 -24.42 -0.87
C LEU A 155 -11.27 -23.49 -1.28
N GLU A 156 -11.59 -22.50 -0.45
CA GLU A 156 -12.65 -21.51 -0.73
C GLU A 156 -12.17 -20.50 -1.78
N VAL A 157 -12.14 -20.95 -3.03
CA VAL A 157 -11.93 -20.12 -4.22
C VAL A 157 -13.23 -19.35 -4.49
N TYR A 158 -13.13 -18.05 -4.79
CA TYR A 158 -14.24 -17.25 -5.31
C TYR A 158 -14.61 -17.71 -6.74
N GLY A 159 -15.30 -18.85 -6.84
CA GLY A 159 -15.71 -19.50 -8.08
C GLY A 159 -16.06 -20.97 -7.87
N SER A 160 -17.36 -21.29 -7.84
CA SER A 160 -17.87 -22.62 -7.50
C SER A 160 -17.59 -23.67 -8.58
N TYR A 161 -16.75 -24.66 -8.26
CA TYR A 161 -16.57 -25.86 -9.10
C TYR A 161 -16.54 -27.13 -8.24
N SER A 162 -17.40 -28.09 -8.58
CA SER A 162 -17.41 -29.44 -7.99
C SER A 162 -17.02 -30.47 -9.04
N VAL A 163 -16.11 -31.38 -8.69
CA VAL A 163 -15.75 -32.53 -9.53
C VAL A 163 -15.91 -33.80 -8.70
N SER A 164 -17.15 -34.28 -8.62
CA SER A 164 -17.42 -35.66 -8.20
C SER A 164 -17.34 -36.57 -9.42
N ARG A 165 -16.60 -37.68 -9.32
CA ARG A 165 -16.48 -38.65 -10.43
C ARG A 165 -16.53 -40.10 -9.92
N THR A 166 -17.76 -40.61 -9.81
CA THR A 166 -18.02 -42.05 -9.66
C THR A 166 -17.58 -42.81 -10.92
N VAL A 167 -17.09 -44.05 -10.75
CA VAL A 167 -16.78 -44.99 -11.84
C VAL A 167 -17.24 -46.39 -11.39
N GLU A 168 -17.70 -47.22 -12.33
CA GLU A 168 -18.74 -48.24 -12.07
C GLU A 168 -18.38 -49.66 -12.60
N ALA A 169 -18.43 -50.65 -11.69
CA ALA A 169 -18.60 -52.11 -11.91
C ALA A 169 -17.58 -52.84 -12.85
N ILE A 170 -17.61 -54.17 -13.14
CA ILE A 170 -18.53 -55.30 -12.87
C ILE A 170 -17.74 -56.61 -12.57
N GLY A 171 -18.15 -57.39 -11.55
CA GLY A 171 -17.99 -58.87 -11.41
C GLY A 171 -16.59 -59.48 -11.20
N THR A 172 -16.38 -60.73 -10.75
CA THR A 172 -17.17 -61.83 -10.10
C THR A 172 -16.14 -62.99 -9.92
N GLU A 173 -16.16 -63.95 -8.99
CA GLU A 173 -16.91 -64.31 -7.76
C GLU A 173 -16.00 -65.28 -6.94
N GLY A 174 -16.37 -65.83 -5.76
CA GLY A 174 -15.41 -66.67 -5.01
C GLY A 174 -15.74 -67.38 -3.67
N LEU A 175 -16.95 -67.29 -3.11
CA LEU A 175 -17.43 -68.02 -1.90
C LEU A 175 -16.81 -67.76 -0.49
N ASN A 176 -17.75 -67.70 0.47
CA ASN A 176 -17.65 -67.83 1.95
C ASN A 176 -17.31 -66.59 2.80
N GLY A 177 -18.16 -66.35 3.81
CA GLY A 177 -18.24 -65.12 4.64
C GLY A 177 -17.35 -65.11 5.90
N PRO A 178 -17.63 -64.24 6.90
CA PRO A 178 -18.98 -63.97 7.45
C PRO A 178 -19.63 -62.65 6.99
N TYR A 179 -20.93 -62.52 7.29
CA TYR A 179 -21.76 -61.38 6.91
C TYR A 179 -21.71 -60.22 7.92
N ILE A 180 -21.85 -58.99 7.41
CA ILE A 180 -22.44 -57.86 8.13
C ILE A 180 -23.82 -57.64 7.51
N ASP A 181 -24.88 -57.69 8.32
CA ASP A 181 -26.23 -57.39 7.86
C ASP A 181 -26.41 -55.87 7.70
N VAL A 182 -26.78 -55.43 6.49
CA VAL A 182 -27.19 -54.05 6.21
C VAL A 182 -28.60 -54.12 5.62
N ALA A 183 -29.59 -54.05 6.51
CA ALA A 183 -30.99 -54.09 6.11
C ALA A 183 -31.34 -52.91 5.19
N ASN A 184 -32.13 -53.19 4.15
CA ASN A 184 -32.74 -52.22 3.23
C ASN A 184 -31.78 -51.38 2.36
N LEU A 185 -30.84 -52.01 1.66
CA LEU A 185 -30.33 -51.49 0.38
C LEU A 185 -30.47 -52.54 -0.75
N PRO A 186 -30.89 -52.17 -1.98
CA PRO A 186 -31.41 -53.12 -2.97
C PRO A 186 -30.37 -53.84 -3.84
N TRP A 187 -29.07 -53.78 -3.54
CA TRP A 187 -28.03 -54.48 -4.31
C TRP A 187 -26.80 -54.89 -3.48
N LYS A 188 -26.18 -56.01 -3.85
CA LYS A 188 -24.95 -56.57 -3.25
C LYS A 188 -23.76 -56.37 -4.19
N LEU A 189 -22.57 -56.17 -3.66
CA LEU A 189 -21.31 -56.22 -4.41
C LEU A 189 -20.34 -57.27 -3.85
N SER A 190 -19.54 -57.84 -4.74
CA SER A 190 -18.39 -58.71 -4.49
C SER A 190 -17.23 -58.25 -5.39
N PHE A 191 -15.98 -58.56 -5.02
CA PHE A 191 -14.79 -58.15 -5.76
C PHE A 191 -13.82 -59.32 -6.00
N GLY A 192 -13.21 -59.37 -7.19
CA GLY A 192 -12.12 -60.29 -7.52
C GLY A 192 -10.74 -59.61 -7.51
N ASN A 193 -9.67 -60.39 -7.38
CA ASN A 193 -8.31 -59.88 -7.25
C ASN A 193 -7.60 -59.72 -8.60
N THR A 194 -6.87 -58.62 -8.79
CA THR A 194 -5.84 -58.50 -9.83
C THR A 194 -4.80 -57.45 -9.44
N ASN A 195 -3.52 -57.70 -9.71
CA ASN A 195 -2.44 -56.77 -9.36
C ASN A 195 -2.29 -55.67 -10.43
N ILE A 196 -2.23 -54.40 -10.00
CA ILE A 196 -2.00 -53.24 -10.86
C ILE A 196 -0.92 -52.37 -10.23
N GLY A 197 0.09 -51.97 -11.01
CA GLY A 197 1.14 -51.05 -10.58
C GLY A 197 0.60 -49.64 -10.31
N TYR A 198 1.00 -49.03 -9.20
CA TYR A 198 0.39 -47.80 -8.69
C TYR A 198 1.02 -46.54 -9.31
N PRO A 199 0.24 -45.68 -10.01
CA PRO A 199 0.70 -44.34 -10.35
C PRO A 199 0.76 -43.47 -9.09
N ARG A 200 1.75 -42.56 -9.01
CA ARG A 200 1.80 -41.53 -7.97
C ARG A 200 0.92 -40.34 -8.37
N SER A 201 -0.15 -40.10 -7.62
CA SER A 201 -1.00 -38.92 -7.79
C SER A 201 -0.42 -37.72 -7.04
N THR A 202 0.19 -36.76 -7.74
CA THR A 202 0.50 -35.44 -7.18
C THR A 202 -0.71 -34.52 -7.29
N VAL A 203 -1.22 -34.05 -6.15
CA VAL A 203 -2.22 -32.97 -6.09
C VAL A 203 -1.49 -31.64 -6.04
N THR A 204 -1.37 -30.98 -7.18
CA THR A 204 -0.89 -29.59 -7.26
C THR A 204 -2.05 -28.66 -6.92
N LEU A 205 -2.05 -28.08 -5.72
CA LEU A 205 -2.89 -26.92 -5.46
C LEU A 205 -2.43 -25.76 -6.36
N PRO A 206 -3.34 -24.94 -6.92
CA PRO A 206 -2.92 -23.71 -7.59
C PRO A 206 -2.18 -22.84 -6.57
N ALA A 207 -0.95 -22.46 -6.89
CA ALA A 207 -0.27 -21.39 -6.17
C ALA A 207 -1.16 -20.13 -6.21
N SER A 208 -0.97 -19.22 -5.24
CA SER A 208 -1.79 -18.02 -5.06
C SER A 208 -1.52 -16.93 -6.13
N ASN A 209 -1.36 -17.34 -7.39
CA ASN A 209 -0.85 -16.55 -8.51
C ASN A 209 -1.84 -15.47 -8.95
N ARG A 210 -1.79 -14.34 -8.24
CA ARG A 210 -2.29 -13.06 -8.72
C ARG A 210 -1.38 -12.58 -9.85
N VAL A 211 -1.94 -12.25 -11.00
CA VAL A 211 -1.23 -11.49 -12.04
C VAL A 211 -1.20 -10.01 -11.62
N GLU A 212 -0.14 -9.29 -11.99
CA GLU A 212 -0.07 -7.84 -11.79
C GLU A 212 -1.26 -7.14 -12.46
N LYS A 213 -1.80 -6.10 -11.83
CA LYS A 213 -3.00 -5.42 -12.33
C LYS A 213 -2.97 -3.93 -12.06
N SER A 214 -2.96 -3.16 -13.14
CA SER A 214 -3.22 -1.72 -13.11
C SER A 214 -4.69 -1.45 -12.81
N LEU A 215 -4.95 -0.59 -11.83
CA LEU A 215 -6.28 -0.18 -11.38
C LEU A 215 -6.28 1.33 -11.15
N VAL A 216 -7.41 1.98 -11.41
CA VAL A 216 -7.66 3.33 -10.87
C VAL A 216 -8.16 3.16 -9.44
N VAL A 217 -7.40 3.69 -8.49
CA VAL A 217 -7.70 3.65 -7.05
C VAL A 217 -7.91 5.07 -6.52
N SER A 218 -8.71 5.22 -5.46
CA SER A 218 -8.78 6.48 -4.71
C SER A 218 -7.46 6.70 -3.96
N SER A 219 -6.82 7.86 -4.16
CA SER A 219 -5.62 8.26 -3.42
C SER A 219 -5.88 9.48 -2.55
N ARG A 220 -5.12 9.59 -1.46
CA ARG A 220 -5.04 10.75 -0.56
C ARG A 220 -3.73 11.46 -0.84
N CYS A 221 -3.77 12.72 -1.24
CA CYS A 221 -2.58 13.56 -1.38
C CYS A 221 -2.47 14.48 -0.18
N GLN A 222 -1.50 14.19 0.68
CA GLN A 222 -1.13 15.07 1.77
C GLN A 222 -0.16 16.13 1.27
N TYR A 223 -0.40 17.37 1.65
CA TYR A 223 0.52 18.49 1.43
C TYR A 223 0.95 19.01 2.79
N ASP A 224 2.25 18.95 3.07
CA ASP A 224 2.89 19.52 4.25
C ASP A 224 3.70 20.75 3.84
N TYR A 225 3.75 21.79 4.70
CA TYR A 225 4.35 23.09 4.36
C TYR A 225 5.48 23.47 5.33
N PHE A 226 6.58 23.97 4.77
CA PHE A 226 7.82 24.23 5.50
C PHE A 226 8.41 25.59 5.09
N LEU A 227 8.89 26.36 6.08
CA LEU A 227 9.64 27.59 5.87
C LEU A 227 11.02 27.44 6.51
N PRO A 228 12.09 27.33 5.69
CA PRO A 228 13.45 27.20 6.19
C PRO A 228 13.84 28.31 7.17
N GLY A 229 14.46 27.91 8.29
CA GLY A 229 14.83 28.78 9.41
C GLY A 229 13.69 29.08 10.40
N VAL A 230 12.45 28.63 10.13
CA VAL A 230 11.27 28.88 10.99
C VAL A 230 10.55 27.59 11.37
N THR A 231 10.41 26.63 10.45
CA THR A 231 9.83 25.32 10.77
C THR A 231 10.83 24.49 11.58
N ALA A 232 10.39 23.94 12.72
CA ALA A 232 11.27 23.19 13.63
C ALA A 232 11.95 22.01 12.91
N GLY A 233 13.29 21.95 13.00
CA GLY A 233 14.11 20.94 12.35
C GLY A 233 14.53 21.26 10.90
N ILE A 234 13.97 22.31 10.27
CA ILE A 234 14.24 22.66 8.87
C ILE A 234 15.00 24.00 8.81
N ALA A 235 16.32 23.95 8.66
CA ALA A 235 17.17 25.12 8.45
C ALA A 235 17.27 25.50 6.96
N GLN A 236 17.30 24.49 6.08
CA GLN A 236 17.42 24.59 4.62
C GLN A 236 16.43 23.62 3.93
N PRO A 237 16.10 23.81 2.63
CA PRO A 237 15.15 22.93 1.92
C PRO A 237 15.54 21.45 1.89
N GLU A 238 16.83 21.15 1.95
CA GLU A 238 17.42 19.81 1.92
C GLU A 238 17.14 19.01 3.20
N ASP A 239 16.74 19.67 4.29
CA ASP A 239 16.39 19.02 5.57
C ASP A 239 14.96 18.43 5.54
N ILE A 240 14.17 18.71 4.49
CA ILE A 240 12.78 18.25 4.38
C ILE A 240 12.74 16.78 3.96
N ASP A 241 12.37 15.90 4.89
CA ASP A 241 12.22 14.45 4.67
C ASP A 241 11.46 14.11 3.38
N ILE A 242 12.16 13.58 2.37
CA ILE A 242 11.52 12.90 1.24
C ILE A 242 11.12 11.50 1.72
N TYR A 243 9.83 11.29 2.01
CA TYR A 243 9.32 9.94 2.20
C TYR A 243 9.46 9.18 0.88
N GLN A 244 10.38 8.23 0.87
CA GLN A 244 10.65 7.36 -0.27
C GLN A 244 9.44 6.49 -0.57
N ARG A 245 9.40 5.98 -1.81
CA ARG A 245 8.42 4.99 -2.25
C ARG A 245 8.45 3.78 -1.30
N ALA A 246 7.43 3.65 -0.46
CA ALA A 246 7.34 2.61 0.58
C ALA A 246 7.03 1.20 0.01
N PHE A 247 7.17 1.03 -1.31
CA PHE A 247 6.61 -0.10 -2.05
C PHE A 247 7.48 -0.48 -3.26
N PHE A 248 8.74 -0.79 -2.98
CA PHE A 248 9.54 -1.70 -3.79
C PHE A 248 9.36 -3.13 -3.26
N TYR A 249 9.50 -4.14 -4.12
CA TYR A 249 9.69 -5.52 -3.68
C TYR A 249 11.09 -5.92 -4.10
N THR A 250 11.98 -6.10 -3.13
CA THR A 250 13.32 -6.63 -3.39
C THR A 250 13.32 -8.13 -3.18
N THR A 251 14.06 -8.87 -4.01
CA THR A 251 14.39 -10.27 -3.75
C THR A 251 15.30 -10.39 -2.52
N ALA A 252 15.52 -11.61 -2.02
CA ALA A 252 16.52 -11.90 -1.00
C ALA A 252 17.97 -11.47 -1.36
N THR A 253 18.25 -11.09 -2.62
CA THR A 253 19.54 -10.54 -3.06
C THR A 253 19.51 -9.01 -3.23
N GLY A 254 18.45 -8.32 -2.80
CA GLY A 254 18.29 -6.88 -2.91
C GLY A 254 17.86 -6.35 -4.28
N ALA A 255 17.64 -7.22 -5.28
CA ALA A 255 17.25 -6.80 -6.62
C ALA A 255 15.75 -6.52 -6.71
N GLU A 256 15.34 -5.45 -7.40
CA GLU A 256 13.92 -5.13 -7.61
C GLU A 256 13.21 -6.19 -8.47
N THR A 257 11.93 -6.43 -8.18
CA THR A 257 11.01 -7.28 -8.96
C THR A 257 9.61 -6.66 -8.97
N ASN A 258 8.80 -6.96 -9.99
CA ASN A 258 7.39 -6.56 -10.07
C ASN A 258 6.44 -7.51 -9.31
N SER A 259 6.97 -8.56 -8.71
CA SER A 259 6.20 -9.65 -8.10
C SER A 259 6.69 -10.00 -6.70
N LEU A 260 5.73 -10.31 -5.81
CA LEU A 260 5.97 -10.73 -4.44
C LEU A 260 6.08 -12.25 -4.36
N SER A 261 6.89 -12.75 -3.43
CA SER A 261 6.97 -14.18 -3.07
C SER A 261 7.11 -14.37 -1.55
N SER A 262 7.42 -15.60 -1.12
CA SER A 262 7.90 -15.89 0.24
C SER A 262 9.35 -15.41 0.53
N SER A 263 10.09 -15.00 -0.50
CA SER A 263 11.50 -14.57 -0.42
C SER A 263 11.74 -13.12 -0.85
N THR A 264 10.68 -12.32 -1.05
CA THR A 264 10.77 -10.87 -1.23
C THR A 264 10.64 -10.10 0.09
N SER A 265 11.12 -8.86 0.11
CA SER A 265 10.78 -7.88 1.13
C SER A 265 9.94 -6.76 0.49
N PRO A 266 8.67 -6.53 0.89
CA PRO A 266 7.86 -7.37 1.79
C PRO A 266 7.53 -8.75 1.16
N THR A 267 7.05 -9.70 1.96
CA THR A 267 6.56 -11.00 1.47
C THR A 267 5.09 -10.94 1.06
N VAL A 268 4.62 -11.93 0.30
CA VAL A 268 3.18 -12.13 -0.02
C VAL A 268 2.32 -12.17 1.25
N ALA A 269 2.79 -12.76 2.35
CA ALA A 269 2.06 -12.85 3.61
C ALA A 269 1.93 -11.48 4.32
N VAL A 270 3.01 -10.69 4.34
CA VAL A 270 2.98 -9.31 4.86
C VAL A 270 2.03 -8.45 4.01
N TYR A 271 2.13 -8.53 2.68
CA TYR A 271 1.27 -7.74 1.79
C TYR A 271 -0.21 -8.12 1.88
N LYS A 272 -0.55 -9.42 2.02
CA LYS A 272 -1.93 -9.86 2.29
C LYS A 272 -2.48 -9.30 3.61
N THR A 273 -1.62 -9.10 4.60
CA THR A 273 -1.98 -8.42 5.87
C THR A 273 -2.21 -6.92 5.66
N TRP A 274 -1.46 -6.28 4.77
CA TRP A 274 -1.68 -4.87 4.39
C TRP A 274 -3.00 -4.66 3.62
N ILE A 275 -3.39 -5.60 2.75
CA ILE A 275 -4.71 -5.56 2.09
C ILE A 275 -5.84 -5.65 3.13
N SER A 276 -5.75 -6.60 4.08
CA SER A 276 -6.82 -6.80 5.07
C SER A 276 -6.90 -5.66 6.11
N SER A 277 -5.76 -5.06 6.49
CA SER A 277 -5.74 -3.85 7.33
C SER A 277 -6.11 -2.56 6.59
N ARG A 278 -6.14 -2.59 5.25
CA ARG A 278 -6.22 -1.42 4.36
C ARG A 278 -5.11 -0.40 4.63
N GLN A 279 -3.89 -0.90 4.87
CA GLN A 279 -2.65 -0.15 5.02
C GLN A 279 -2.55 0.95 3.95
N GLU A 280 -2.20 2.17 4.37
CA GLU A 280 -1.78 3.21 3.42
C GLU A 280 -0.34 2.95 2.96
N LEU A 281 -0.13 2.97 1.65
CA LEU A 281 1.15 2.78 0.96
C LEU A 281 1.50 4.06 0.20
N ILE A 282 2.78 4.37 0.12
CA ILE A 282 3.35 5.48 -0.66
C ILE A 282 3.83 4.91 -2.00
N PRO A 283 3.11 5.11 -3.12
CA PRO A 283 3.38 4.41 -4.40
C PRO A 283 4.49 5.06 -5.24
N GLU A 284 4.83 6.32 -4.92
CA GLU A 284 5.77 7.22 -5.58
C GLU A 284 6.54 7.96 -4.47
N PRO A 285 7.83 8.33 -4.63
CA PRO A 285 8.50 9.19 -3.66
C PRO A 285 7.76 10.53 -3.51
N SER A 286 7.88 11.16 -2.34
CA SER A 286 7.29 12.48 -2.11
C SER A 286 7.93 13.55 -3.01
N ASP A 287 7.13 14.39 -3.64
CA ASP A 287 7.61 15.56 -4.38
C ASP A 287 7.86 16.73 -3.43
N ILE A 288 8.89 17.53 -3.71
CA ILE A 288 9.21 18.77 -2.98
C ILE A 288 9.31 19.91 -3.98
N SER A 289 8.44 20.89 -3.84
CA SER A 289 8.33 22.05 -4.72
C SER A 289 8.15 23.34 -3.92
N ARG A 290 8.49 24.49 -4.51
CA ARG A 290 8.16 25.80 -3.90
C ARG A 290 6.67 26.06 -4.06
N TRP A 291 6.01 26.51 -2.99
CA TRP A 291 4.60 26.88 -3.01
C TRP A 291 4.43 28.39 -3.16
N MET A 292 5.02 29.17 -2.26
CA MET A 292 4.98 30.64 -2.30
C MET A 292 6.30 31.20 -1.78
N GLY A 293 7.10 31.78 -2.69
CA GLY A 293 8.38 32.39 -2.35
C GLY A 293 9.35 31.42 -1.69
N ASN A 294 9.66 31.65 -0.41
CA ASN A 294 10.49 30.76 0.42
C ASN A 294 9.74 29.63 1.15
N ILE A 295 8.40 29.54 1.06
CA ILE A 295 7.65 28.40 1.59
C ILE A 295 7.72 27.24 0.58
N TRP A 296 8.19 26.11 1.07
CA TRP A 296 8.23 24.83 0.36
C TRP A 296 7.04 23.97 0.75
N GLN A 297 6.56 23.17 -0.20
CA GLN A 297 5.55 22.14 0.04
C GLN A 297 6.16 20.77 -0.26
N ARG A 298 5.77 19.77 0.55
CA ARG A 298 5.97 18.35 0.24
C ARG A 298 4.63 17.75 -0.13
N LYS A 299 4.49 17.19 -1.34
CA LYS A 299 3.32 16.41 -1.75
C LYS A 299 3.63 14.91 -1.58
N THR A 300 2.95 14.25 -0.63
CA THR A 300 3.02 12.80 -0.47
C THR A 300 1.70 12.16 -0.91
N ARG A 301 1.78 11.19 -1.82
CA ARG A 301 0.62 10.37 -2.24
C ARG A 301 0.50 9.14 -1.35
N TYR A 302 -0.71 8.86 -0.88
CA TYR A 302 -1.09 7.65 -0.19
C TYR A 302 -2.20 6.93 -0.96
N ILE A 303 -2.09 5.61 -1.07
CA ILE A 303 -3.13 4.71 -1.58
C ILE A 303 -3.38 3.59 -0.58
N LYS A 304 -4.54 2.92 -0.61
CA LYS A 304 -4.79 1.75 0.24
C LYS A 304 -4.47 0.47 -0.52
N ALA A 305 -3.77 -0.47 0.12
CA ALA A 305 -3.43 -1.77 -0.48
C ALA A 305 -4.68 -2.50 -1.04
N GLN A 306 -4.53 -3.15 -2.19
CA GLN A 306 -5.58 -3.93 -2.91
C GLN A 306 -5.03 -5.29 -3.32
#